data_AF-A0A2R6E0R2-F1
#
_entry.id   AF-A0A2R6E0R2-F1
#
_cell.length_a   1.000
_cell.length_b   1.000
_cell.length_c   1.000
_cell.angle_alpha   90.00
_cell.angle_beta   90.00
_cell.angle_gamma   90.00
#
_symmetry.space_group_name_H-M   'P 1'
#
loop_
_entity.id
_entity.type
_entity.pdbx_description
1 polymer ?
#
loop_
_entity_poly.entity_id
_entity_poly.type
_entity_poly.pdbx_seq_one_letter_code
_entity_poly.pdbx_strand_id
1 'polypeptide(L)'
;MTVVLCGVGADTGNVRPVPGVDAEGRFEYVPIPEKGATTETATYGSIPCRHRDGVLADLLDGVRPGSEGEWLTDGAAIRDQPVHHDPNLDALTYGEHRPGYVAKLRALEPGDVVGFYGGFPGPESAYKHRYLFGCFTVAEAPTVLDPDMAREDKRSLLDAHPENAHRNRFEGRGDLYYHDPAFTDRPRPVVVLPGREPGGLLDRAVRLSDRRRGPNYYMSEDVAAVLEPATETDHGTHLGGFKPAVRCAVDPGRFRSFVRDRS
;
A
#
# COMPACT_ATOMS: atom_id res chain seq x y z
N MET A 1 -4.54 -21.79 1.67
CA MET A 1 -4.90 -20.37 1.50
C MET A 1 -4.24 -19.53 2.58
N THR A 2 -3.67 -18.40 2.23
CA THR A 2 -2.82 -17.53 3.07
C THR A 2 -3.34 -16.10 3.05
N VAL A 3 -3.09 -15.36 4.13
CA VAL A 3 -3.25 -13.90 4.17
C VAL A 3 -1.86 -13.25 4.23
N VAL A 4 -1.62 -12.21 3.43
CA VAL A 4 -0.42 -11.38 3.53
C VAL A 4 -0.82 -9.94 3.81
N LEU A 5 -0.35 -9.38 4.92
CA LEU A 5 -0.50 -7.96 5.26
C LEU A 5 0.68 -7.17 4.70
N CYS A 6 0.38 -6.15 3.88
CA CYS A 6 1.34 -5.29 3.23
C CYS A 6 1.33 -3.88 3.85
N GLY A 7 2.49 -3.45 4.33
CA GLY A 7 2.71 -2.12 4.88
C GLY A 7 2.92 -1.06 3.80
N VAL A 8 1.91 -0.25 3.52
CA VAL A 8 1.84 0.68 2.38
C VAL A 8 1.23 2.03 2.78
N GLY A 9 0.97 2.90 1.80
CA GLY A 9 0.31 4.19 1.96
C GLY A 9 1.25 5.32 2.37
N ALA A 10 0.76 6.56 2.20
CA ALA A 10 1.45 7.77 2.55
C ALA A 10 1.86 7.83 4.03
N ASP A 11 2.99 8.48 4.30
CA ASP A 11 3.50 8.68 5.65
C ASP A 11 4.31 9.98 5.75
N THR A 12 4.94 10.20 6.90
CA THR A 12 5.69 11.44 7.19
C THR A 12 6.89 11.66 6.27
N GLY A 13 7.30 10.66 5.49
CA GLY A 13 8.33 10.81 4.49
C GLY A 13 7.86 11.55 3.24
N ASN A 14 6.57 11.47 2.90
CA ASN A 14 6.06 11.87 1.59
C ASN A 14 4.83 12.80 1.61
N VAL A 15 4.08 12.87 2.70
CA VAL A 15 2.96 13.82 2.85
C VAL A 15 2.96 14.45 4.23
N ARG A 16 2.41 15.67 4.32
CA ARG A 16 2.07 16.32 5.58
C ARG A 16 0.79 17.17 5.42
N PRO A 17 -0.14 17.15 6.40
CA PRO A 17 -0.21 16.16 7.47
C PRO A 17 -0.41 14.74 6.90
N VAL A 18 -0.09 13.72 7.71
CA VAL A 18 -0.50 12.34 7.40
C VAL A 18 -1.97 12.21 7.78
N PRO A 19 -2.84 11.65 6.91
CA PRO A 19 -4.24 11.43 7.26
C PRO A 19 -4.40 10.66 8.57
N GLY A 20 -5.39 11.04 9.37
CA GLY A 20 -5.74 10.39 10.63
C GLY A 20 -6.92 9.43 10.50
N VAL A 21 -7.11 8.64 11.55
CA VAL A 21 -8.36 7.91 11.81
C VAL A 21 -9.15 8.69 12.85
N ASP A 22 -10.43 8.92 12.61
CA ASP A 22 -11.30 9.64 13.55
C ASP A 22 -11.90 8.72 14.64
N ALA A 23 -12.73 9.28 15.52
CA ALA A 23 -13.35 8.55 16.62
C ALA A 23 -14.33 7.46 16.17
N GLU A 24 -14.89 7.61 14.96
CA GLU A 24 -15.77 6.60 14.35
C GLU A 24 -15.00 5.54 13.56
N GLY A 25 -13.68 5.69 13.44
CA GLY A 25 -12.80 4.81 12.66
C GLY A 25 -12.70 5.17 11.18
N ARG A 26 -13.27 6.30 10.75
CA ARG A 26 -13.22 6.77 9.36
C ARG A 26 -11.85 7.36 9.05
N PHE A 27 -11.46 7.30 7.78
CA PHE A 27 -10.14 7.74 7.32
C PHE A 27 -10.17 8.04 5.82
N GLU A 28 -9.23 8.87 5.36
CA GLU A 28 -8.98 9.10 3.94
C GLU A 28 -7.74 8.30 3.51
N TYR A 29 -7.87 7.46 2.49
CA TYR A 29 -6.72 6.79 1.89
C TYR A 29 -6.00 7.75 0.95
N VAL A 30 -4.81 8.18 1.36
CA VAL A 30 -3.92 9.01 0.54
C VAL A 30 -2.80 8.11 0.00
N PRO A 31 -2.75 7.85 -1.33
CA PRO A 31 -1.64 7.13 -1.94
C PRO A 31 -0.34 7.94 -1.84
N ILE A 32 0.80 7.27 -1.95
CA ILE A 32 2.09 7.98 -1.99
C ILE A 32 2.20 8.80 -3.29
N PRO A 33 2.96 9.90 -3.34
CA PRO A 33 3.16 10.65 -4.57
C PRO A 33 3.96 9.83 -5.59
N GLU A 34 3.61 9.94 -6.86
CA GLU A 34 4.38 9.33 -7.95
C GLU A 34 5.76 9.97 -8.08
N LYS A 35 6.76 9.14 -8.35
CA LYS A 35 8.16 9.54 -8.51
C LYS A 35 8.50 9.67 -10.00
N GLY A 36 8.32 10.88 -10.50
CA GLY A 36 8.70 11.31 -11.85
C GLY A 36 7.77 10.78 -12.94
N ALA A 37 8.29 10.52 -14.14
CA ALA A 37 7.46 10.30 -15.31
C ALA A 37 6.54 9.07 -15.17
N THR A 38 5.27 9.27 -15.51
CA THR A 38 4.16 8.31 -15.40
C THR A 38 3.08 8.69 -16.42
N THR A 39 2.26 7.72 -16.82
CA THR A 39 0.99 7.99 -17.54
C THR A 39 -0.21 8.08 -16.60
N GLU A 40 0.00 8.04 -15.28
CA GLU A 40 -1.07 8.21 -14.29
C GLU A 40 -1.76 9.57 -14.49
N THR A 41 -3.09 9.52 -14.60
CA THR A 41 -3.92 10.72 -14.74
C THR A 41 -4.52 11.17 -13.42
N ALA A 42 -4.59 10.30 -12.43
CA ALA A 42 -5.06 10.65 -11.09
C ALA A 42 -4.02 11.49 -10.35
N THR A 43 -4.46 12.64 -9.84
CA THR A 43 -3.67 13.54 -9.01
C THR A 43 -4.34 13.73 -7.66
N TYR A 44 -3.64 14.32 -6.69
CA TYR A 44 -4.31 14.71 -5.44
C TYR A 44 -5.44 15.71 -5.66
N GLY A 45 -5.39 16.50 -6.73
CA GLY A 45 -6.44 17.44 -7.13
C GLY A 45 -7.63 16.81 -7.83
N SER A 46 -7.54 15.57 -8.30
CA SER A 46 -8.62 14.89 -9.02
C SER A 46 -9.35 13.83 -8.18
N ILE A 47 -8.70 13.28 -7.14
CA ILE A 47 -9.27 12.23 -6.31
C ILE A 47 -10.18 12.85 -5.23
N PRO A 48 -11.49 12.53 -5.20
CA PRO A 48 -12.40 13.07 -4.19
C PRO A 48 -12.11 12.50 -2.80
N CYS A 49 -12.36 13.29 -1.77
CA CYS A 49 -12.40 12.77 -0.40
C CYS A 49 -13.65 11.90 -0.22
N ARG A 50 -13.53 10.84 0.59
CA ARG A 50 -14.62 9.89 0.84
C ARG A 50 -15.61 10.36 1.90
N HIS A 51 -15.12 11.04 2.93
CA HIS A 51 -15.90 11.38 4.13
C HIS A 51 -16.13 12.87 4.31
N ARG A 52 -15.76 13.68 3.32
CA ARG A 52 -15.98 15.13 3.29
C ARG A 52 -16.01 15.65 1.87
N ASP A 53 -16.53 16.85 1.69
CA ASP A 53 -16.44 17.56 0.40
C ASP A 53 -15.00 17.93 0.07
N GLY A 54 -14.67 17.93 -1.23
CA GLY A 54 -13.35 18.30 -1.75
C GLY A 54 -12.54 17.12 -2.29
N VAL A 55 -11.25 17.36 -2.46
CA VAL A 55 -10.29 16.41 -3.06
C VAL A 55 -9.11 16.18 -2.11
N LEU A 56 -8.33 15.13 -2.33
CA LEU A 56 -7.23 14.77 -1.43
C LEU A 56 -6.21 15.90 -1.23
N ALA A 57 -5.99 16.76 -2.23
CA ALA A 57 -5.12 17.92 -2.11
C ALA A 57 -5.57 18.90 -1.02
N ASP A 58 -6.87 18.97 -0.70
CA ASP A 58 -7.42 19.83 0.36
C ASP A 58 -7.02 19.34 1.77
N LEU A 59 -6.47 18.12 1.88
CA LEU A 59 -5.99 17.53 3.13
C LEU A 59 -4.49 17.78 3.38
N LEU A 60 -3.76 18.32 2.39
CA LEU A 60 -2.30 18.29 2.35
C LEU A 60 -1.70 19.71 2.36
N ASP A 61 -0.80 19.95 3.31
CA ASP A 61 0.03 21.15 3.39
C ASP A 61 1.37 20.97 2.66
N GLY A 62 1.74 19.73 2.36
CA GLY A 62 2.93 19.45 1.58
C GLY A 62 3.05 18.02 1.11
N VAL A 63 3.67 17.88 -0.05
CA VAL A 63 3.97 16.60 -0.69
C VAL A 63 5.46 16.54 -1.02
N ARG A 64 6.07 15.37 -0.91
CA ARG A 64 7.47 15.15 -1.27
C ARG A 64 7.65 13.87 -2.08
N PRO A 65 7.62 13.98 -3.43
CA PRO A 65 7.85 12.86 -4.32
C PRO A 65 9.20 12.18 -4.05
N GLY A 66 9.19 10.86 -3.87
CA GLY A 66 10.41 10.09 -3.61
C GLY A 66 10.97 10.21 -2.18
N SER A 67 10.26 10.87 -1.26
CA SER A 67 10.62 11.02 0.16
C SER A 67 11.96 11.73 0.46
N GLU A 68 12.57 12.33 -0.56
CA GLU A 68 13.84 13.04 -0.50
C GLU A 68 13.68 14.42 -1.14
N GLY A 69 14.52 15.40 -0.76
CA GLY A 69 14.47 16.76 -1.31
C GLY A 69 13.47 17.70 -0.64
N GLU A 70 13.16 18.80 -1.33
CA GLU A 70 12.29 19.86 -0.82
C GLU A 70 10.81 19.46 -0.84
N TRP A 71 10.05 20.04 0.08
CA TRP A 71 8.60 19.86 0.13
C TRP A 71 7.94 20.74 -0.93
N LEU A 72 7.06 20.14 -1.73
CA LEU A 72 6.10 20.85 -2.54
C LEU A 72 5.02 21.40 -1.62
N THR A 73 4.94 22.72 -1.47
CA THR A 73 3.96 23.40 -0.61
C THR A 73 3.05 24.36 -1.36
N ASP A 74 3.31 24.58 -2.66
CA ASP A 74 2.39 25.35 -3.50
C ASP A 74 1.12 24.54 -3.75
N GLY A 75 -0.04 25.16 -3.50
CA GLY A 75 -1.33 24.46 -3.56
C GLY A 75 -1.71 23.98 -4.97
N ALA A 76 -1.35 24.72 -6.02
CA ALA A 76 -1.60 24.27 -7.40
C ALA A 76 -0.71 23.08 -7.74
N ALA A 77 0.57 23.15 -7.37
CA ALA A 77 1.48 22.04 -7.60
C ALA A 77 1.11 20.78 -6.80
N ILE A 78 0.62 20.90 -5.56
CA ILE A 78 0.07 19.76 -4.80
C ILE A 78 -1.11 19.14 -5.55
N ARG A 79 -2.03 19.96 -6.09
CA ARG A 79 -3.18 19.47 -6.87
C ARG A 79 -2.78 18.74 -8.13
N ASP A 80 -1.74 19.22 -8.82
CA ASP A 80 -1.29 18.63 -10.09
C ASP A 80 -0.36 17.42 -9.90
N GLN A 81 0.12 17.17 -8.67
CA GLN A 81 1.01 16.06 -8.37
C GLN A 81 0.30 14.71 -8.59
N PRO A 82 0.80 13.86 -9.53
CA PRO A 82 0.25 12.53 -9.73
C PRO A 82 0.51 11.63 -8.52
N VAL A 83 -0.42 10.71 -8.29
CA VAL A 83 -0.29 9.71 -7.22
C VAL A 83 0.36 8.42 -7.75
N HIS A 84 1.04 7.68 -6.90
CA HIS A 84 1.36 6.28 -7.18
C HIS A 84 0.24 5.43 -6.60
N HIS A 85 -0.75 5.09 -7.43
CA HIS A 85 -1.95 4.41 -6.99
C HIS A 85 -1.71 2.90 -6.77
N ASP A 86 -0.96 2.57 -5.71
CA ASP A 86 -0.66 1.19 -5.32
C ASP A 86 -0.70 1.06 -3.77
N PRO A 87 -1.65 0.27 -3.20
CA PRO A 87 -2.72 -0.45 -3.89
C PRO A 87 -3.74 0.49 -4.55
N ASN A 88 -4.25 0.09 -5.71
CA ASN A 88 -5.47 0.64 -6.28
C ASN A 88 -6.64 -0.22 -5.81
N LEU A 89 -7.40 0.28 -4.84
CA LEU A 89 -8.48 -0.47 -4.18
C LEU A 89 -9.83 -0.37 -4.91
N ASP A 90 -9.93 0.48 -5.93
CA ASP A 90 -11.09 0.53 -6.81
C ASP A 90 -10.94 -0.49 -7.95
N ALA A 91 -9.75 -0.56 -8.56
CA ALA A 91 -9.42 -1.54 -9.59
C ALA A 91 -8.92 -2.89 -9.03
N LEU A 92 -8.76 -3.00 -7.71
CA LEU A 92 -8.25 -4.17 -7.00
C LEU A 92 -6.94 -4.69 -7.57
N THR A 93 -5.92 -3.84 -7.62
CA THR A 93 -4.56 -4.23 -8.05
C THR A 93 -3.50 -3.70 -7.09
N TYR A 94 -2.37 -4.41 -7.01
CA TYR A 94 -1.23 -3.99 -6.23
C TYR A 94 0.09 -4.44 -6.86
N GLY A 95 1.01 -3.50 -7.03
CA GLY A 95 2.37 -3.76 -7.48
C GLY A 95 3.44 -3.50 -6.43
N GLU A 96 4.47 -4.34 -6.37
CA GLU A 96 5.50 -4.28 -5.33
C GLU A 96 6.86 -4.83 -5.79
N HIS A 97 7.95 -4.25 -5.29
CA HIS A 97 9.33 -4.56 -5.68
C HIS A 97 10.26 -4.81 -4.48
N ARG A 98 9.82 -4.51 -3.26
CA ARG A 98 10.62 -4.72 -2.04
C ARG A 98 10.87 -6.23 -1.86
N PRO A 99 12.13 -6.71 -1.75
CA PRO A 99 12.43 -8.14 -1.79
C PRO A 99 11.65 -8.99 -0.77
N GLY A 100 11.50 -8.49 0.46
CA GLY A 100 10.77 -9.20 1.52
C GLY A 100 9.25 -9.29 1.28
N TYR A 101 8.70 -8.40 0.45
CA TYR A 101 7.31 -8.44 0.00
C TYR A 101 7.20 -9.37 -1.21
N VAL A 102 8.01 -9.14 -2.25
CA VAL A 102 8.05 -9.96 -3.48
C VAL A 102 8.14 -11.45 -3.15
N ALA A 103 9.01 -11.84 -2.22
CA ALA A 103 9.15 -13.23 -1.79
C ALA A 103 7.85 -13.84 -1.22
N LYS A 104 7.00 -13.04 -0.56
CA LYS A 104 5.72 -13.48 -0.01
C LYS A 104 4.60 -13.42 -1.06
N LEU A 105 4.55 -12.33 -1.82
CA LEU A 105 3.48 -12.06 -2.77
C LEU A 105 3.51 -13.01 -3.97
N ARG A 106 4.71 -13.35 -4.48
CA ARG A 106 4.85 -14.30 -5.60
C ARG A 106 4.38 -15.72 -5.28
N ALA A 107 4.20 -16.05 -4.01
CA ALA A 107 3.77 -17.36 -3.54
C ALA A 107 2.25 -17.42 -3.28
N LEU A 108 1.53 -16.34 -3.54
CA LEU A 108 0.08 -16.31 -3.40
C LEU A 108 -0.61 -17.03 -4.54
N GLU A 109 -1.73 -17.67 -4.21
CA GLU A 109 -2.57 -18.39 -5.15
C GLU A 109 -3.97 -17.72 -5.24
N PRO A 110 -4.72 -17.95 -6.34
CA PRO A 110 -6.10 -17.50 -6.42
C PRO A 110 -6.93 -17.92 -5.20
N GLY A 111 -7.61 -16.95 -4.57
CA GLY A 111 -8.37 -17.15 -3.34
C GLY A 111 -7.64 -16.79 -2.05
N ASP A 112 -6.31 -16.59 -2.08
CA ASP A 112 -5.57 -15.93 -1.00
C ASP A 112 -6.01 -14.47 -0.84
N VAL A 113 -5.61 -13.83 0.26
CA VAL A 113 -6.01 -12.45 0.55
C VAL A 113 -4.79 -11.58 0.83
N VAL A 114 -4.80 -10.38 0.28
CA VAL A 114 -3.84 -9.32 0.61
C VAL A 114 -4.55 -8.26 1.43
N GLY A 115 -4.05 -8.00 2.63
CA GLY A 115 -4.49 -6.88 3.47
C GLY A 115 -3.49 -5.72 3.39
N PHE A 116 -3.97 -4.49 3.43
CA PHE A 116 -3.14 -3.29 3.33
C PHE A 116 -3.23 -2.49 4.62
N TYR A 117 -2.08 -2.20 5.22
CA TYR A 117 -2.02 -1.45 6.46
C TYR A 117 -1.06 -0.25 6.37
N GLY A 118 -1.45 0.82 7.05
CA GLY A 118 -0.77 2.11 7.05
C GLY A 118 -0.56 2.65 8.45
N GLY A 119 0.19 3.74 8.57
CA GLY A 119 0.46 4.39 9.85
C GLY A 119 -0.36 5.66 10.00
N PHE A 120 -1.42 5.62 10.81
CA PHE A 120 -2.35 6.75 10.98
C PHE A 120 -2.33 7.25 12.43
N PRO A 121 -2.29 8.57 12.66
CA PRO A 121 -2.70 9.16 13.94
C PRO A 121 -4.12 8.73 14.31
N GLY A 122 -4.37 8.60 15.62
CA GLY A 122 -5.72 8.34 16.14
C GLY A 122 -6.41 9.62 16.60
N PRO A 123 -7.69 9.55 16.98
CA PRO A 123 -8.47 10.72 17.43
C PRO A 123 -7.92 11.33 18.72
N GLU A 124 -7.30 10.52 19.58
CA GLU A 124 -6.80 10.94 20.89
C GLU A 124 -5.32 11.37 20.85
N SER A 125 -4.62 11.14 19.74
CA SER A 125 -3.18 11.42 19.67
C SER A 125 -2.64 11.52 18.25
N ALA A 126 -1.71 12.46 18.06
CA ALA A 126 -0.83 12.51 16.89
C ALA A 126 0.09 11.28 16.79
N TYR A 127 0.15 10.48 17.85
CA TYR A 127 0.82 9.19 17.86
C TYR A 127 0.16 8.23 16.86
N LYS A 128 0.98 7.68 15.95
CA LYS A 128 0.48 6.79 14.90
C LYS A 128 0.31 5.37 15.40
N HIS A 129 -0.76 4.70 15.01
CA HIS A 129 -0.86 3.24 15.08
C HIS A 129 -0.87 2.63 13.68
N ARG A 130 -0.70 1.32 13.60
CA ARG A 130 -0.85 0.56 12.37
C ARG A 130 -2.30 0.14 12.23
N TYR A 131 -2.94 0.59 11.17
CA TYR A 131 -4.32 0.24 10.86
C TYR A 131 -4.39 -0.46 9.51
N LEU A 132 -5.11 -1.57 9.47
CA LEU A 132 -5.61 -2.16 8.23
C LEU A 132 -6.67 -1.23 7.66
N PHE A 133 -6.55 -0.90 6.38
CA PHE A 133 -7.42 0.08 5.73
C PHE A 133 -8.04 -0.44 4.43
N GLY A 134 -7.55 -1.56 3.90
CA GLY A 134 -8.08 -2.18 2.69
C GLY A 134 -7.65 -3.63 2.60
N CYS A 135 -8.32 -4.40 1.76
CA CYS A 135 -7.88 -5.74 1.38
C CYS A 135 -8.50 -6.15 0.05
N PHE A 136 -7.97 -7.17 -0.60
CA PHE A 136 -8.70 -7.87 -1.66
C PHE A 136 -8.33 -9.34 -1.73
N THR A 137 -9.16 -10.10 -2.44
CA THR A 137 -8.91 -11.51 -2.74
C THR A 137 -8.08 -11.62 -4.00
N VAL A 138 -7.01 -12.42 -4.00
CA VAL A 138 -6.19 -12.68 -5.18
C VAL A 138 -7.06 -13.39 -6.24
N ALA A 139 -7.12 -12.82 -7.43
CA ALA A 139 -7.94 -13.32 -8.54
C ALA A 139 -7.20 -14.38 -9.36
N GLU A 140 -5.94 -14.11 -9.68
CA GLU A 140 -5.09 -14.93 -10.54
C GLU A 140 -3.69 -15.04 -9.94
N ALA A 141 -2.87 -15.92 -10.51
CA ALA A 141 -1.48 -16.05 -10.09
C ALA A 141 -0.73 -14.69 -10.24
N PRO A 142 0.15 -14.34 -9.28
CA PRO A 142 0.96 -13.13 -9.37
C PRO A 142 1.75 -13.04 -10.68
N THR A 143 1.67 -11.89 -11.35
CA THR A 143 2.53 -11.60 -12.49
C THR A 143 3.89 -11.16 -11.96
N VAL A 144 4.94 -11.93 -12.23
CA VAL A 144 6.31 -11.62 -11.81
C VAL A 144 7.07 -11.07 -12.99
N LEU A 145 7.64 -9.88 -12.83
CA LEU A 145 8.42 -9.15 -13.81
C LEU A 145 9.88 -9.14 -13.34
N ASP A 146 10.67 -10.11 -13.78
CA ASP A 146 12.11 -10.18 -13.57
C ASP A 146 12.89 -9.12 -14.37
N PRO A 147 14.06 -8.66 -13.87
CA PRO A 147 14.86 -7.64 -14.51
C PRO A 147 15.33 -7.94 -15.93
N ASP A 148 15.69 -9.19 -16.19
CA ASP A 148 16.29 -9.68 -17.44
C ASP A 148 15.29 -9.94 -18.55
N MET A 149 13.98 -9.87 -18.27
CA MET A 149 12.95 -9.97 -19.30
C MET A 149 13.07 -8.84 -20.34
N ALA A 150 12.79 -9.19 -21.59
CA ALA A 150 12.73 -8.24 -22.67
C ALA A 150 11.60 -7.22 -22.42
N ARG A 151 11.79 -5.99 -22.89
CA ARG A 151 10.82 -4.90 -22.67
C ARG A 151 9.46 -5.20 -23.30
N GLU A 152 9.44 -5.89 -24.43
CA GLU A 152 8.20 -6.29 -25.11
C GLU A 152 7.41 -7.33 -24.30
N ASP A 153 8.11 -8.28 -23.67
CA ASP A 153 7.48 -9.26 -22.78
C ASP A 153 6.92 -8.59 -21.54
N LYS A 154 7.69 -7.68 -20.91
CA LYS A 154 7.23 -6.88 -19.76
C LYS A 154 5.98 -6.07 -20.12
N ARG A 155 5.98 -5.42 -21.29
CA ARG A 155 4.83 -4.65 -21.80
C ARG A 155 3.60 -5.54 -21.96
N SER A 156 3.75 -6.67 -22.64
CA SER A 156 2.65 -7.61 -22.88
C SER A 156 2.03 -8.13 -21.58
N LEU A 157 2.86 -8.40 -20.57
CA LEU A 157 2.39 -8.80 -19.23
C LEU A 157 1.71 -7.64 -18.48
N LEU A 158 2.23 -6.42 -18.58
CA LEU A 158 1.69 -5.24 -17.92
C LEU A 158 0.38 -4.75 -18.56
N ASP A 159 0.16 -4.99 -19.86
CA ASP A 159 -1.09 -4.62 -20.55
C ASP A 159 -2.30 -5.39 -20.00
N ALA A 160 -2.10 -6.51 -19.30
CA ALA A 160 -3.15 -7.21 -18.55
C ALA A 160 -3.54 -6.48 -17.25
N HIS A 161 -2.77 -5.47 -16.82
CA HIS A 161 -2.94 -4.73 -15.56
C HIS A 161 -2.95 -3.20 -15.80
N PRO A 162 -3.90 -2.68 -16.61
CA PRO A 162 -3.86 -1.28 -17.07
C PRO A 162 -3.91 -0.26 -15.93
N GLU A 163 -4.58 -0.58 -14.83
CA GLU A 163 -4.75 0.33 -13.69
C GLU A 163 -3.66 0.23 -12.62
N ASN A 164 -2.63 -0.60 -12.85
CA ASN A 164 -1.53 -0.74 -11.91
C ASN A 164 -0.49 0.36 -12.07
N ALA A 165 -0.03 0.97 -10.98
CA ALA A 165 0.86 2.11 -11.07
C ALA A 165 2.26 1.75 -11.64
N HIS A 166 2.70 0.49 -11.56
CA HIS A 166 3.93 0.05 -12.25
C HIS A 166 3.77 -0.01 -13.76
N ARG A 167 2.56 -0.29 -14.27
CA ARG A 167 2.24 -0.19 -15.70
C ARG A 167 2.31 1.26 -16.16
N ASN A 168 1.68 2.17 -15.43
CA ASN A 168 1.71 3.61 -15.74
C ASN A 168 3.13 4.19 -15.73
N ARG A 169 3.97 3.74 -14.79
CA ARG A 169 5.37 4.13 -14.74
C ARG A 169 6.19 3.53 -15.88
N PHE A 170 5.94 2.27 -16.24
CA PHE A 170 6.60 1.62 -17.37
C PHE A 170 6.36 2.38 -18.68
N GLU A 171 5.12 2.81 -18.95
CA GLU A 171 4.83 3.62 -20.14
C GLU A 171 5.46 5.01 -20.09
N GLY A 172 5.45 5.66 -18.92
CA GLY A 172 6.02 6.99 -18.77
C GLY A 172 7.55 7.06 -18.90
N ARG A 173 8.26 5.96 -18.61
CA ARG A 173 9.74 5.90 -18.59
C ARG A 173 10.37 4.98 -19.63
N GLY A 174 9.60 4.05 -20.19
CA GLY A 174 10.08 3.03 -21.12
C GLY A 174 10.64 1.75 -20.45
N ASP A 175 10.71 1.69 -19.12
CA ASP A 175 10.99 0.46 -18.35
C ASP A 175 10.48 0.59 -16.90
N LEU A 176 10.48 -0.52 -16.16
CA LEU A 176 10.16 -0.53 -14.74
C LEU A 176 11.27 0.14 -13.93
N TYR A 177 10.88 0.88 -12.89
CA TYR A 177 11.81 1.71 -12.12
C TYR A 177 13.04 0.96 -11.59
N TYR A 178 12.84 -0.25 -11.05
CA TYR A 178 13.94 -1.09 -10.53
C TYR A 178 14.63 -1.94 -11.59
N HIS A 179 14.25 -1.82 -12.86
CA HIS A 179 14.94 -2.45 -13.99
C HIS A 179 15.75 -1.43 -14.80
N ASP A 180 15.55 -0.13 -14.55
CA ASP A 180 16.31 0.94 -15.19
C ASP A 180 17.73 1.04 -14.58
N PRO A 181 18.79 0.77 -15.37
CA PRO A 181 20.17 0.87 -14.89
C PRO A 181 20.60 2.30 -14.57
N ALA A 182 19.90 3.33 -15.06
CA ALA A 182 20.13 4.71 -14.65
C ALA A 182 19.65 4.98 -13.22
N PHE A 183 18.77 4.14 -12.69
CA PHE A 183 18.23 4.28 -11.33
C PHE A 183 18.95 3.40 -10.30
N THR A 184 19.25 2.14 -10.63
CA THR A 184 19.86 1.21 -9.67
C THR A 184 20.85 0.26 -10.33
N ASP A 185 21.93 -0.05 -9.61
CA ASP A 185 22.91 -1.09 -9.94
C ASP A 185 22.47 -2.50 -9.49
N ARG A 186 21.34 -2.59 -8.76
CA ARG A 186 20.84 -3.83 -8.14
C ARG A 186 19.38 -4.03 -8.51
N PRO A 187 19.09 -4.39 -9.78
CA PRO A 187 17.73 -4.51 -10.22
C PRO A 187 17.00 -5.62 -9.48
N ARG A 188 15.68 -5.44 -9.30
CA ARG A 188 14.84 -6.33 -8.49
C ARG A 188 13.57 -6.70 -9.24
N PRO A 189 13.07 -7.94 -9.09
CA PRO A 189 11.78 -8.30 -9.65
C PRO A 189 10.66 -7.42 -9.10
N VAL A 190 9.67 -7.14 -9.94
CA VAL A 190 8.42 -6.49 -9.58
C VAL A 190 7.31 -7.54 -9.64
N VAL A 191 6.41 -7.57 -8.66
CA VAL A 191 5.23 -8.43 -8.65
C VAL A 191 4.00 -7.56 -8.80
N VAL A 192 3.10 -7.92 -9.71
CA VAL A 192 1.76 -7.33 -9.85
C VAL A 192 0.71 -8.37 -9.48
N LEU A 193 -0.20 -7.99 -8.61
CA LEU A 193 -1.29 -8.82 -8.12
C LEU A 193 -2.62 -8.34 -8.70
N PRO A 194 -3.29 -9.18 -9.51
CA PRO A 194 -4.69 -8.97 -9.84
C PRO A 194 -5.57 -9.44 -8.68
N GLY A 195 -6.47 -8.56 -8.25
CA GLY A 195 -7.43 -8.78 -7.20
C GLY A 195 -8.86 -8.91 -7.72
N ARG A 196 -9.73 -9.42 -6.86
CA ARG A 196 -11.18 -9.49 -7.05
C ARG A 196 -11.90 -9.32 -5.71
N GLU A 197 -13.20 -9.10 -5.81
CA GLU A 197 -14.07 -9.14 -4.66
C GLU A 197 -14.10 -10.54 -3.99
N PRO A 198 -14.34 -10.63 -2.66
CA PRO A 198 -14.48 -9.51 -1.73
C PRO A 198 -13.16 -8.73 -1.58
N GLY A 199 -13.26 -7.41 -1.64
CA GLY A 199 -12.11 -6.50 -1.60
C GLY A 199 -12.53 -5.04 -1.65
N GLY A 200 -11.53 -4.16 -1.60
CA GLY A 200 -11.69 -2.72 -1.63
C GLY A 200 -11.19 -2.03 -0.36
N LEU A 201 -11.49 -0.74 -0.29
CA LEU A 201 -11.24 0.09 0.87
C LEU A 201 -12.23 -0.25 1.99
N LEU A 202 -11.75 -0.37 3.24
CA LEU A 202 -12.62 -0.64 4.38
C LEU A 202 -13.44 0.60 4.75
N ASP A 203 -14.66 0.39 5.27
CA ASP A 203 -15.51 1.47 5.77
C ASP A 203 -14.90 2.14 7.01
N ARG A 204 -14.30 1.34 7.91
CA ARG A 204 -13.49 1.82 9.03
C ARG A 204 -12.15 1.12 9.10
N ALA A 205 -11.15 1.86 9.55
CA ALA A 205 -9.80 1.36 9.74
C ALA A 205 -9.73 0.43 10.96
N VAL A 206 -9.14 -0.76 10.79
CA VAL A 206 -8.98 -1.73 11.89
C VAL A 206 -7.60 -1.58 12.51
N ARG A 207 -7.52 -1.15 13.77
CA ARG A 207 -6.24 -1.03 14.48
C ARG A 207 -5.60 -2.40 14.68
N LEU A 208 -4.37 -2.56 14.18
CA LEU A 208 -3.57 -3.78 14.29
C LEU A 208 -2.55 -3.71 15.43
N SER A 209 -2.03 -2.51 15.72
CA SER A 209 -0.96 -2.35 16.72
C SER A 209 -1.47 -1.76 18.03
N ASP A 210 -0.95 -2.26 19.15
CA ASP A 210 -1.20 -1.66 20.47
C ASP A 210 0.06 -1.03 21.09
N ARG A 211 1.21 -1.69 20.96
CA ARG A 211 2.45 -1.29 21.63
C ARG A 211 3.50 -0.75 20.65
N ARG A 212 4.39 0.10 21.17
CA ARG A 212 5.64 0.51 20.51
C ARG A 212 6.82 0.38 21.43
N ARG A 213 7.95 0.00 20.86
CA ARG A 213 9.26 0.01 21.52
C ARG A 213 10.25 0.73 20.62
N GLY A 214 10.80 1.85 21.08
CA GLY A 214 11.67 2.70 20.27
C GLY A 214 10.94 3.19 19.01
N PRO A 215 11.49 3.06 17.79
CA PRO A 215 10.81 3.46 16.55
C PRO A 215 9.78 2.42 16.04
N ASN A 216 9.66 1.26 16.71
CA ASN A 216 8.99 0.08 16.17
C ASN A 216 7.61 -0.17 16.76
N TYR A 217 6.64 -0.48 15.90
CA TYR A 217 5.26 -0.85 16.22
C TYR A 217 5.10 -2.36 16.22
N TYR A 218 4.26 -2.89 17.11
CA TYR A 218 4.00 -4.32 17.23
C TYR A 218 2.49 -4.60 17.21
N MET A 219 2.11 -5.72 16.60
CA MET A 219 0.73 -6.20 16.56
C MET A 219 0.21 -6.42 17.99
N SER A 220 -1.05 -6.08 18.24
CA SER A 220 -1.68 -6.38 19.52
C SER A 220 -1.90 -7.88 19.69
N GLU A 221 -1.86 -8.37 20.93
CA GLU A 221 -1.96 -9.80 21.22
C GLU A 221 -3.33 -10.38 20.80
N ASP A 222 -4.43 -9.62 20.95
CA ASP A 222 -5.77 -10.02 20.53
C ASP A 222 -5.87 -10.16 19.00
N VAL A 223 -5.22 -9.27 18.25
CA VAL A 223 -5.16 -9.33 16.78
C VAL A 223 -4.26 -10.47 16.34
N ALA A 224 -3.10 -10.65 16.96
CA ALA A 224 -2.19 -11.76 16.65
C ALA A 224 -2.84 -13.13 16.89
N ALA A 225 -3.64 -13.28 17.96
CA ALA A 225 -4.37 -14.51 18.24
C ALA A 225 -5.41 -14.87 17.17
N VAL A 226 -5.90 -13.89 16.40
CA VAL A 226 -6.84 -14.11 15.30
C VAL A 226 -6.12 -14.28 13.97
N LEU A 227 -5.14 -13.42 13.68
CA LEU A 227 -4.44 -13.39 12.39
C LEU A 227 -3.33 -14.44 12.28
N GLU A 228 -2.86 -14.97 13.40
CA GLU A 228 -1.85 -16.03 13.46
C GLU A 228 -0.61 -15.68 12.60
N PRO A 229 0.09 -14.56 12.89
CA PRO A 229 1.25 -14.14 12.12
C PRO A 229 2.37 -15.19 12.20
N ALA A 230 2.95 -15.53 11.04
CA ALA A 230 3.92 -16.62 10.91
C ALA A 230 5.33 -16.27 11.44
N THR A 231 5.56 -15.04 11.88
CA THR A 231 6.87 -14.60 12.37
C THR A 231 6.70 -13.62 13.52
N GLU A 232 7.35 -13.93 14.63
CA GLU A 232 7.36 -13.11 15.84
C GLU A 232 8.80 -12.84 16.28
N THR A 233 8.99 -11.76 17.03
CA THR A 233 10.22 -11.47 17.76
C THR A 233 9.96 -11.60 19.26
N ASP A 234 10.97 -11.36 20.10
CA ASP A 234 10.82 -11.26 21.57
C ASP A 234 9.81 -10.19 22.03
N HIS A 235 9.31 -9.37 21.10
CA HIS A 235 8.35 -8.30 21.37
C HIS A 235 7.02 -8.52 20.64
N GLY A 236 6.81 -9.71 20.06
CA GLY A 236 5.65 -10.08 19.25
C GLY A 236 5.84 -9.78 17.77
N THR A 237 4.74 -9.69 17.03
CA THR A 237 4.79 -9.46 15.58
C THR A 237 5.14 -8.01 15.24
N HIS A 238 6.26 -7.81 14.56
CA HIS A 238 6.72 -6.48 14.15
C HIS A 238 5.86 -5.92 13.00
N LEU A 239 5.28 -4.73 13.22
CA LEU A 239 4.51 -3.96 12.22
C LEU A 239 5.23 -2.68 11.77
N GLY A 240 6.52 -2.57 12.12
CA GLY A 240 7.45 -1.70 11.43
C GLY A 240 8.09 -0.61 12.26
N GLY A 241 9.20 -0.10 11.74
CA GLY A 241 9.63 1.31 11.72
C GLY A 241 9.73 1.72 10.25
N PHE A 242 10.34 0.82 9.44
CA PHE A 242 9.97 0.53 8.06
C PHE A 242 8.86 -0.54 8.04
N LYS A 243 7.73 -0.32 7.35
CA LYS A 243 6.55 -1.21 7.39
C LYS A 243 6.85 -2.53 6.63
N PRO A 244 6.84 -3.73 7.28
CA PRO A 244 7.12 -5.01 6.62
C PRO A 244 5.89 -5.64 5.93
N ALA A 245 6.11 -6.71 5.17
CA ALA A 245 5.04 -7.64 4.80
C ALA A 245 4.97 -8.79 5.81
N VAL A 246 3.78 -9.05 6.35
CA VAL A 246 3.53 -10.09 7.36
C VAL A 246 2.68 -11.19 6.75
N ARG A 247 3.18 -12.43 6.81
CA ARG A 247 2.39 -13.61 6.44
C ARG A 247 1.57 -14.05 7.64
N CYS A 248 0.30 -14.32 7.43
CA CYS A 248 -0.67 -14.74 8.43
C CYS A 248 -1.20 -16.13 8.06
N ALA A 249 -1.29 -17.03 9.04
CA ALA A 249 -1.76 -18.39 8.87
C ALA A 249 -3.29 -18.52 8.93
N VAL A 250 -3.98 -17.45 9.34
CA VAL A 250 -5.45 -17.37 9.34
C VAL A 250 -6.02 -17.67 7.96
N ASP A 251 -7.11 -18.42 7.92
CA ASP A 251 -7.83 -18.67 6.67
C ASP A 251 -8.56 -17.40 6.17
N PRO A 252 -8.78 -17.25 4.85
CA PRO A 252 -9.45 -16.09 4.30
C PRO A 252 -10.85 -15.80 4.85
N GLY A 253 -11.62 -16.83 5.23
CA GLY A 253 -12.97 -16.67 5.78
C GLY A 253 -12.95 -16.04 7.17
N ARG A 254 -12.06 -16.53 8.03
CA ARG A 254 -11.83 -15.98 9.36
C ARG A 254 -11.21 -14.59 9.31
N PHE A 255 -10.29 -14.32 8.39
CA PHE A 255 -9.79 -12.97 8.16
C PHE A 255 -10.91 -11.99 7.78
N ARG A 256 -11.77 -12.37 6.82
CA ARG A 256 -12.89 -11.51 6.41
C ARG A 256 -13.88 -11.27 7.55
N SER A 257 -14.11 -12.27 8.41
CA SER A 257 -14.95 -12.11 9.59
C SER A 257 -14.32 -11.14 10.59
N PHE A 258 -13.02 -11.30 10.87
CA PHE A 258 -12.25 -10.36 11.69
C PHE A 258 -12.35 -8.91 11.17
N VAL A 259 -12.24 -8.71 9.85
CA VAL A 259 -12.37 -7.39 9.23
C VAL A 259 -13.79 -6.87 9.43
N ARG A 260 -14.81 -7.60 8.96
CA ARG A 260 -16.21 -7.18 9.03
C ARG A 260 -16.68 -6.85 10.44
N ASP A 261 -16.23 -7.61 11.44
CA ASP A 261 -16.66 -7.40 12.82
C ASP A 261 -16.00 -6.15 13.46
N ARG A 262 -15.00 -5.55 12.78
CA ARG A 262 -14.22 -4.39 13.26
C ARG A 262 -14.20 -3.19 12.31
N SER A 263 -14.73 -3.31 11.09
CA SER A 263 -14.71 -2.29 10.02
C SER A 263 -16.09 -1.76 9.69
#